data_AF-A0A956N3W2-F1
#
_entry.id   AF-A0A956N3W2-F1
#
_cell.length_a   1.000
_cell.length_b   1.000
_cell.length_c   1.000
_cell.angle_alpha   90.00
_cell.angle_beta   90.00
_cell.angle_gamma   90.00
#
_symmetry.space_group_name_H-M   'P 1'
#
loop_
_entity.id
_entity.type
_entity.pdbx_description
1 polymer ?
#
loop_
_entity_poly.entity_id
_entity_poly.type
_entity_poly.pdbx_seq_one_letter_code
_entity_poly.pdbx_strand_id
1 'polypeptide(L)'
;MNANSPSLDVDRLRRDTPGCVETLHLDNAGSSLMPRPVLDTVVAHLKLESRIGGYAAAATVAEEYEATYRAVAELIGGRADEIALMESATRAFDAAI
;
A
#
# COMPACT_ATOMS: atom_id res chain seq x y z
N MET A 1 13.07 19.21 -24.90
CA MET A 1 12.28 19.11 -23.66
C MET A 1 12.89 17.97 -22.85
N ASN A 2 13.30 18.27 -21.62
CA ASN A 2 14.48 17.65 -21.00
C ASN A 2 14.29 16.18 -20.60
N ALA A 3 15.18 15.33 -21.12
CA ALA A 3 15.26 13.89 -20.88
C ALA A 3 16.05 13.57 -19.59
N ASN A 4 15.55 13.98 -18.42
CA ASN A 4 16.21 13.64 -17.15
C ASN A 4 15.20 13.21 -16.08
N SER A 5 14.38 12.21 -16.40
CA SER A 5 13.74 11.38 -15.38
C SER A 5 14.71 10.25 -15.03
N PRO A 6 15.01 9.97 -13.76
CA PRO A 6 15.84 8.82 -13.41
C PRO A 6 15.21 7.55 -13.97
N SER A 7 15.99 6.75 -14.73
CA SER A 7 15.46 5.49 -15.26
C SER A 7 15.15 4.55 -14.10
N LEU A 8 13.93 4.03 -14.05
CA LEU A 8 13.54 3.01 -13.09
C LEU A 8 14.36 1.74 -13.32
N ASP A 9 14.94 1.20 -12.25
CA ASP A 9 15.57 -0.13 -12.27
C ASP A 9 14.48 -1.21 -12.25
N VAL A 10 14.00 -1.56 -13.45
CA VAL A 10 12.92 -2.53 -13.64
C VAL A 10 13.31 -3.92 -13.13
N ASP A 11 14.57 -4.31 -13.27
CA ASP A 11 15.02 -5.63 -12.84
C ASP A 11 14.99 -5.74 -11.32
N ARG A 12 15.35 -4.67 -10.60
CA ARG A 12 15.16 -4.62 -9.14
C ARG A 12 13.69 -4.69 -8.76
N LEU A 13 12.83 -3.89 -9.39
CA LEU A 13 11.39 -3.87 -9.09
C LEU A 13 10.74 -5.25 -9.30
N ARG A 14 11.16 -5.99 -10.34
CA ARG A 14 10.71 -7.37 -10.58
C ARG A 14 11.22 -8.35 -9.54
N ARG A 15 12.48 -8.24 -9.08
CA ARG A 15 13.00 -9.08 -7.99
C ARG A 15 12.27 -8.83 -6.66
N ASP A 16 11.87 -7.57 -6.44
CA ASP A 16 11.12 -7.14 -5.27
C ASP A 16 9.64 -7.52 -5.35
N THR A 17 9.13 -7.93 -6.52
CA THR A 17 7.72 -8.34 -6.73
C THR A 17 7.65 -9.83 -7.09
N PRO A 18 7.49 -10.74 -6.11
CA PRO A 18 7.71 -12.18 -6.30
C PRO A 18 6.95 -12.79 -7.49
N GLY A 19 5.69 -12.39 -7.67
CA GLY A 19 4.84 -12.89 -8.75
C GLY A 19 5.36 -12.61 -10.17
N CYS A 20 6.27 -11.65 -10.34
CA CYS A 20 6.91 -11.36 -11.63
C CYS A 20 7.87 -12.45 -12.10
N VAL A 21 8.36 -13.31 -11.20
CA VAL A 21 9.24 -14.45 -11.55
C VAL A 21 8.43 -15.70 -11.88
N GLU A 22 7.23 -15.82 -11.33
CA GLU A 22 6.40 -17.02 -11.42
C GLU A 22 5.44 -16.98 -12.60
N THR A 23 4.95 -15.79 -12.97
CA THR A 23 3.92 -15.64 -14.00
C THR A 23 4.13 -14.41 -14.87
N LEU A 24 3.57 -14.46 -16.09
CA LEU A 24 3.36 -13.29 -16.93
C LEU A 24 2.02 -12.64 -16.57
N HIS A 25 2.01 -11.83 -15.51
CA HIS A 25 0.80 -11.17 -15.02
C HIS A 25 0.40 -9.98 -15.90
N LEU A 26 -0.60 -10.18 -16.75
CA LEU A 26 -1.13 -9.17 -17.68
C LEU A 26 -2.47 -8.56 -17.22
N ASP A 27 -2.96 -8.91 -16.02
CA ASP A 27 -4.21 -8.41 -15.44
C ASP A 27 -3.98 -7.40 -14.30
N ASN A 28 -3.08 -6.43 -14.52
CA ASN A 28 -2.79 -5.39 -13.52
C ASN A 28 -3.98 -4.45 -13.28
N ALA A 29 -4.88 -4.33 -14.27
CA ALA A 29 -6.10 -3.52 -14.16
C ALA A 29 -7.15 -4.16 -13.24
N GLY A 30 -7.20 -5.49 -13.17
CA GLY A 30 -8.01 -6.21 -12.18
C GLY A 30 -7.40 -6.12 -10.78
N SER A 31 -6.13 -6.52 -10.63
CA SER A 31 -5.36 -6.31 -9.40
C SER A 31 -3.86 -6.50 -9.66
N SER A 32 -3.03 -5.58 -9.17
CA SER A 32 -1.58 -5.65 -9.36
C SER A 32 -0.91 -6.59 -8.35
N LEU A 33 0.25 -7.13 -8.73
CA LEU A 33 1.07 -7.95 -7.84
C LEU A 33 1.66 -7.11 -6.69
N MET A 34 1.76 -7.70 -5.50
CA MET A 34 2.33 -7.02 -4.32
C MET A 34 3.87 -7.13 -4.28
N PRO A 35 4.59 -6.01 -4.13
CA PRO A 35 6.00 -6.02 -3.75
C PRO A 35 6.22 -6.61 -2.34
N ARG A 36 7.38 -7.21 -2.09
CA ARG A 36 7.77 -7.80 -0.79
C ARG A 36 7.56 -6.85 0.40
N PRO A 37 7.95 -5.56 0.35
CA PRO A 37 7.74 -4.66 1.48
C PRO A 37 6.26 -4.55 1.89
N VAL A 38 5.34 -4.56 0.92
CA VAL A 38 3.90 -4.51 1.17
C VAL A 38 3.41 -5.83 1.77
N LEU A 39 3.76 -6.95 1.12
CA LEU A 39 3.38 -8.30 1.57
C LEU A 39 3.87 -8.58 3.00
N ASP A 40 5.15 -8.31 3.25
CA ASP A 40 5.79 -8.59 4.53
C ASP A 40 5.17 -7.75 5.66
N THR A 41 4.84 -6.47 5.39
CA THR A 41 4.19 -5.58 6.36
C THR A 41 2.79 -6.10 6.75
N VAL A 42 1.97 -6.45 5.76
CA VAL A 42 0.62 -6.97 6.00
C VAL A 42 0.68 -8.29 6.78
N VAL A 43 1.54 -9.23 6.35
CA VAL A 43 1.69 -10.52 7.04
C VAL A 43 2.24 -10.34 8.46
N ALA A 44 3.17 -9.41 8.67
CA ALA A 44 3.70 -9.11 9.99
C ALA A 44 2.60 -8.56 10.92
N HIS A 45 1.73 -7.68 10.41
CA HIS A 45 0.60 -7.17 11.18
C HIS A 45 -0.40 -8.27 11.54
N LEU A 46 -0.81 -9.12 10.58
CA LEU A 46 -1.69 -10.25 10.85
C LEU A 46 -1.10 -11.22 11.89
N LYS A 47 0.21 -11.46 11.84
CA LYS A 47 0.93 -12.25 12.86
C LYS A 47 0.95 -11.54 14.22
N LEU A 48 0.98 -10.21 14.26
CA LEU A 48 0.91 -9.44 15.51
C LEU A 48 -0.49 -9.56 16.11
N GLU A 49 -1.53 -9.34 15.31
CA GLU A 49 -2.93 -9.51 15.71
C GLU A 49 -3.20 -10.90 16.26
N SER A 50 -2.64 -11.95 15.64
CA SER A 50 -2.82 -13.33 16.12
C SER A 50 -2.18 -13.59 17.48
N ARG A 51 -1.22 -12.76 17.92
CA ARG A 51 -0.53 -12.91 19.21
C ARG A 51 -1.17 -12.09 20.33
N ILE A 52 -1.65 -10.88 20.02
CA ILE A 52 -2.09 -9.92 21.05
C ILE A 52 -3.52 -9.39 20.85
N GLY A 53 -4.20 -9.81 19.78
CA GLY A 53 -5.53 -9.32 19.40
C GLY A 53 -5.48 -8.02 18.59
N GLY A 54 -6.52 -7.79 17.77
CA GLY A 54 -6.58 -6.67 16.81
C GLY A 54 -6.43 -5.29 17.46
N TYR A 55 -7.17 -5.01 18.53
CA TYR A 55 -7.10 -3.70 19.19
C TYR A 55 -5.73 -3.40 19.81
N ALA A 56 -5.09 -4.40 20.43
CA ALA A 56 -3.77 -4.21 21.01
C ALA A 56 -2.69 -4.06 19.92
N ALA A 57 -2.82 -4.81 18.82
CA ALA A 57 -1.96 -4.68 17.65
C ALA A 57 -2.09 -3.29 17.03
N ALA A 58 -3.32 -2.80 16.79
CA ALA A 58 -3.59 -1.47 16.27
C ALA A 58 -3.00 -0.37 17.15
N ALA A 59 -3.15 -0.46 18.48
CA ALA A 59 -2.54 0.49 19.41
C ALA A 59 -1.00 0.44 19.38
N THR A 60 -0.42 -0.74 19.15
CA THR A 60 1.04 -0.93 19.06
C THR A 60 1.64 -0.25 17.83
N VAL A 61 0.91 -0.25 16.70
CA VAL A 61 1.36 0.32 15.42
C VAL A 61 0.71 1.67 15.08
N ALA A 62 0.14 2.35 16.08
CA ALA A 62 -0.66 3.56 15.86
C ALA A 62 0.09 4.64 15.08
N GLU A 63 1.39 4.85 15.35
CA GLU A 63 2.20 5.84 14.63
C GLU A 63 2.37 5.51 13.14
N GLU A 64 2.54 4.24 12.81
CA GLU A 64 2.68 3.74 11.43
C GLU A 64 1.35 3.84 10.69
N TYR A 65 0.24 3.54 11.38
CA TYR A 65 -1.11 3.74 10.87
C TYR A 65 -1.37 5.22 10.55
N GLU A 66 -1.07 6.14 11.47
CA GLU A 66 -1.21 7.59 11.26
C GLU A 66 -0.27 8.14 10.16
N ALA A 67 0.90 7.52 9.97
CA ALA A 67 1.79 7.86 8.86
C ALA A 67 1.16 7.57 7.49
N THR A 68 0.21 6.63 7.39
CA THR A 68 -0.47 6.30 6.13
C THR A 68 -1.31 7.48 5.61
N TYR A 69 -2.02 8.19 6.49
CA TYR A 69 -2.79 9.38 6.11
C TYR A 69 -1.90 10.48 5.53
N ARG A 70 -0.73 10.70 6.14
CA ARG A 70 0.28 11.65 5.65
C ARG A 70 0.86 11.23 4.30
N ALA A 71 1.20 9.96 4.14
CA ALA A 71 1.75 9.44 2.89
C ALA A 71 0.74 9.54 1.72
N VAL A 72 -0.53 9.22 1.97
CA VAL A 72 -1.59 9.36 0.96
C VAL A 72 -1.81 10.83 0.60
N ALA A 73 -1.87 11.72 1.61
CA ALA A 73 -1.98 13.15 1.39
C ALA A 73 -0.83 13.70 0.55
N GLU A 74 0.42 13.31 0.83
CA GLU A 74 1.59 13.68 0.03
C GLU A 74 1.48 13.18 -1.42
N LEU A 75 1.04 11.93 -1.61
CA LEU A 75 0.91 11.31 -2.93
C LEU A 75 -0.08 12.04 -3.83
N ILE A 76 -1.22 12.50 -3.29
CA ILE A 76 -2.29 13.14 -4.07
C ILE A 76 -2.31 14.67 -3.96
N GLY A 77 -1.41 15.26 -3.17
CA GLY A 77 -1.28 16.71 -3.01
C GLY A 77 -2.32 17.37 -2.08
N GLY A 78 -2.69 16.70 -0.99
CA GLY A 78 -3.66 17.19 0.01
C GLY A 78 -3.08 17.32 1.43
N ARG A 79 -3.97 17.46 2.43
CA ARG A 79 -3.62 17.45 3.86
C ARG A 79 -4.10 16.17 4.54
N ALA A 80 -3.38 15.72 5.57
CA ALA A 80 -3.71 14.45 6.24
C ALA A 80 -5.13 14.43 6.86
N ASP A 81 -5.62 15.57 7.34
CA ASP A 81 -6.98 15.74 7.88
C ASP A 81 -8.09 15.79 6.82
N GLU A 82 -7.72 15.73 5.53
CA GLU A 82 -8.64 15.61 4.39
C GLU A 82 -8.75 14.16 3.88
N ILE A 83 -7.98 13.22 4.46
CA ILE A 83 -7.94 11.83 4.02
C ILE A 83 -8.84 10.97 4.90
N ALA A 84 -9.74 10.21 4.27
CA ALA A 84 -10.49 9.14 4.90
C ALA A 84 -10.20 7.81 4.17
N LEU A 85 -9.70 6.81 4.89
CA LEU A 85 -9.39 5.49 4.34
C LEU A 85 -10.66 4.61 4.31
N MET A 86 -10.88 3.94 3.19
CA MET A 86 -12.03 3.06 2.94
C MET A 86 -11.54 1.75 2.29
N GLU A 87 -12.34 0.69 2.42
CA GLU A 87 -11.98 -0.66 1.94
C GLU A 87 -11.86 -0.78 0.41
N SER A 88 -12.48 0.13 -0.35
CA SER A 88 -12.38 0.19 -1.80
C SER A 88 -12.79 1.56 -2.36
N ALA A 89 -12.40 1.82 -3.61
CA ALA A 89 -12.81 3.04 -4.33
C ALA A 89 -14.34 3.15 -4.49
N THR A 90 -15.03 2.04 -4.75
CA THR A 90 -16.49 2.02 -4.87
C THR A 90 -17.17 2.43 -3.57
N ARG A 91 -16.73 1.87 -2.43
CA ARG A 91 -17.27 2.23 -1.11
C ARG A 91 -16.95 3.65 -0.71
N ALA A 92 -15.76 4.15 -1.05
CA ALA A 92 -15.40 5.54 -0.82
C ALA A 92 -16.33 6.49 -1.58
N PHE A 93 -16.65 6.16 -2.84
CA PHE A 93 -17.56 6.97 -3.64
C PHE A 93 -18.99 6.95 -3.07
N ASP A 94 -19.50 5.77 -2.74
CA ASP A 94 -20.84 5.62 -2.14
C ASP A 94 -21.00 6.35 -0.81
N ALA A 95 -19.94 6.47 -0.02
CA ALA A 95 -19.96 7.21 1.25
C ALA A 95 -19.88 8.74 1.07
N ALA A 96 -19.50 9.23 -0.12
CA ALA A 96 -19.28 10.64 -0.39
C ALA A 96 -20.49 11.36 -1.02
N ILE A 97 -21.45 10.62 -1.57
CA ILE A 97 -22.68 11.13 -2.20
C ILE A 97 -23.90 10.92 -1.29
#